data_AF-A0A527VP47-F1
#
_entry.id   AF-A0A527VP47-F1
#
_cell.length_a   1.000
_cell.length_b   1.000
_cell.length_c   1.000
_cell.angle_alpha   90.00
_cell.angle_beta   90.00
_cell.angle_gamma   90.00
#
_symmetry.space_group_name_H-M   'P 1'
#
loop_
_entity.id
_entity.type
_entity.pdbx_description
1 polymer ?
#
loop_
_entity_poly.entity_id
_entity_poly.type
_entity_poly.pdbx_seq_one_letter_code
_entity_poly.pdbx_strand_id
1 'polypeptide(L)' 'IAKRRIAPTGQVPIKFEIDFDPKAIQKGRTYALQARITVGEQLMFVTDTSHQLDPLAGKPQAVLVKMPR' A
#
# COMPACT_ATOMS: atom_id res chain seq x y z
N ILE A 1 -4.82 2.32 9.25
CA ILE A 1 -5.52 1.18 9.87
C ILE A 1 -4.66 -0.09 9.93
N ALA A 2 -3.83 -0.35 8.92
CA ALA A 2 -2.91 -1.49 8.90
C ALA A 2 -1.63 -1.10 8.14
N LYS A 3 -0.56 -1.87 8.34
CA LYS A 3 0.73 -1.67 7.67
C LYS A 3 1.45 -3.01 7.54
N ARG A 4 2.03 -3.26 6.37
CA ARG A 4 2.92 -4.40 6.11
C ARG A 4 4.28 -3.91 5.65
N ARG A 5 5.36 -4.53 6.14
CA ARG A 5 6.72 -4.38 5.61
C ARG A 5 7.18 -5.75 5.12
N ILE A 6 7.69 -5.80 3.90
CA ILE A 6 8.28 -6.99 3.30
C ILE A 6 9.66 -6.65 2.76
N ALA A 7 10.54 -7.63 2.70
CA ALA A 7 11.82 -7.55 1.99
C ALA A 7 11.70 -8.43 0.73
N PRO A 8 11.24 -7.87 -0.41
CA PRO A 8 11.00 -8.67 -1.60
C PRO A 8 12.32 -9.11 -2.22
N THR A 9 12.43 -10.40 -2.52
CA THR A 9 13.52 -10.98 -3.30
C THR A 9 13.00 -11.26 -4.72
N GLY A 10 13.00 -10.25 -5.61
CA GLY A 10 12.49 -10.45 -6.97
C GLY A 10 12.25 -9.17 -7.77
N GLN A 11 11.75 -9.35 -8.99
CA GLN A 11 11.45 -8.29 -9.97
C GLN A 11 9.99 -7.83 -9.84
N VAL A 12 9.73 -6.56 -10.16
CA VAL A 12 8.37 -5.98 -10.18
C VAL A 12 7.46 -6.66 -11.20
N PRO A 13 6.13 -6.75 -10.96
CA PRO A 13 5.39 -6.21 -9.81
C PRO A 13 5.54 -7.05 -8.52
N ILE A 14 5.71 -6.37 -7.39
CA ILE A 14 5.85 -7.00 -6.07
C ILE A 14 4.46 -7.29 -5.50
N LYS A 15 4.14 -8.57 -5.30
CA LYS A 15 2.91 -8.99 -4.62
C LYS A 15 3.06 -8.84 -3.11
N PHE A 16 2.02 -8.34 -2.44
CA PHE A 16 1.97 -8.23 -0.99
C PHE A 16 0.51 -8.29 -0.51
N GLU A 17 0.34 -8.65 0.76
CA GLU A 17 -0.95 -8.69 1.44
C GLU A 17 -0.88 -7.81 2.70
N ILE A 18 -1.98 -7.14 3.02
CA ILE A 18 -2.12 -6.31 4.22
C ILE A 18 -3.35 -6.82 4.95
N ASP A 19 -3.12 -7.60 6.01
CA ASP A 19 -4.19 -8.02 6.90
C ASP A 19 -4.65 -6.85 7.78
N PHE A 20 -5.96 -6.78 8.03
CA PHE A 20 -6.57 -5.81 8.91
C PHE A 20 -7.83 -6.39 9.54
N ASP A 21 -8.24 -5.87 10.71
CA ASP A 21 -9.53 -6.20 11.31
C ASP A 21 -10.66 -5.46 10.57
N PRO A 22 -11.62 -6.16 9.93
CA PRO A 22 -12.76 -5.51 9.27
C PRO A 22 -13.57 -4.61 10.19
N LYS A 23 -13.58 -4.86 11.50
CA LYS A 23 -14.28 -4.01 12.49
C LYS A 23 -13.62 -2.63 12.66
N ALA A 24 -12.37 -2.46 12.22
CA ALA A 24 -11.69 -1.17 12.21
C ALA A 24 -12.18 -0.26 11.06
N ILE A 25 -12.98 -0.77 10.13
CA ILE A 25 -13.57 0.00 9.04
C ILE A 25 -14.83 0.71 9.53
N GLN A 26 -14.83 2.05 9.45
CA GLN A 26 -15.89 2.92 9.89
C GLN A 26 -16.68 3.44 8.70
N LYS A 27 -18.01 3.38 8.79
CA LYS A 27 -18.91 3.93 7.78
C LYS A 27 -18.68 5.44 7.62
N GLY A 28 -18.69 5.93 6.38
CA GLY A 28 -18.51 7.36 6.07
C GLY A 28 -17.07 7.85 6.05
N ARG A 29 -16.08 6.97 6.23
CA ARG A 29 -14.66 7.31 6.03
C ARG A 29 -14.16 6.87 4.66
N THR A 30 -13.16 7.60 4.18
CA THR A 30 -12.42 7.24 2.97
C THR A 30 -11.12 6.56 3.35
N TYR A 31 -10.77 5.51 2.61
CA TYR A 31 -9.54 4.74 2.79
C TYR A 31 -8.69 4.83 1.53
N ALA A 32 -7.36 4.84 1.72
CA ALA A 32 -6.40 4.87 0.63
C ALA A 32 -5.22 3.95 0.91
N LEU A 33 -4.67 3.36 -0.14
CA LEU A 33 -3.41 2.64 -0.13
C LEU A 33 -2.25 3.60 -0.35
N GLN A 34 -1.17 3.37 0.40
CA GLN A 34 0.10 4.03 0.21
C GLN A 34 1.21 2.99 0.27
N ALA A 35 2.25 3.21 -0.53
CA ALA A 35 3.41 2.35 -0.57
C ALA A 35 4.69 3.19 -0.65
N ARG A 36 5.74 2.68 0.00
CA ARG A 36 7.09 3.21 -0.11
C ARG A 36 8.10 2.08 -0.20
N ILE A 37 9.09 2.23 -1.05
CA ILE A 37 10.18 1.27 -1.23
C ILE A 37 11.48 1.97 -0.84
N THR A 38 12.22 1.34 0.06
CA THR A 38 13.50 1.84 0.57
C THR A 38 14.61 0.84 0.28
N VAL A 39 15.80 1.32 -0.07
CA VAL A 39 17.03 0.52 -0.15
C VAL A 39 17.98 1.04 0.93
N GLY A 40 18.25 0.21 1.94
CA GLY A 40 18.84 0.69 3.19
C GLY A 40 17.93 1.75 3.84
N GLU A 41 18.48 2.93 4.09
CA GLU A 41 17.75 4.08 4.64
C GLU A 41 17.21 5.03 3.57
N GLN A 42 17.57 4.82 2.30
CA GLN A 42 17.20 5.70 1.20
C GLN A 42 15.79 5.38 0.66
N LEU A 43 14.93 6.39 0.57
CA LEU A 43 13.63 6.30 -0.10
C LEU A 43 13.84 6.29 -1.62
N MET A 44 13.48 5.19 -2.27
CA MET A 44 13.64 5.01 -3.72
C MET A 44 12.33 5.27 -4.47
N PHE A 45 11.20 4.82 -3.92
CA PHE A 45 9.90 5.00 -4.54
C PHE A 45 8.82 5.27 -3.50
N VAL A 46 7.82 6.08 -3.86
CA VAL A 46 6.67 6.43 -3.03
C VAL A 46 5.43 6.65 -3.90
N THR A 47 4.25 6.42 -3.34
CA THR A 47 2.98 6.87 -3.93
C THR A 47 2.89 8.39 -3.93
N ASP A 48 2.73 9.00 -5.10
CA ASP A 48 2.57 10.46 -5.26
C ASP A 48 1.10 10.91 -5.40
N THR A 49 0.17 9.95 -5.48
CA THR A 49 -1.27 10.20 -5.54
C THR A 49 -2.02 9.35 -4.53
N SER A 50 -3.23 9.77 -4.16
CA SER A 50 -4.10 9.03 -3.24
C SER A 50 -4.79 7.88 -3.98
N HIS A 51 -4.43 6.64 -3.66
CA HIS A 51 -5.08 5.44 -4.21
C HIS A 51 -6.26 5.03 -3.33
N GLN A 52 -7.43 5.65 -3.52
CA GLN A 52 -8.62 5.34 -2.75
C GLN A 52 -9.20 3.96 -3.10
N LEU A 53 -9.71 3.25 -2.10
CA LEU A 53 -10.37 1.96 -2.25
C LEU A 53 -11.40 1.73 -1.15
N ASP A 54 -12.28 0.76 -1.38
CA ASP A 54 -13.07 0.13 -0.32
C ASP A 54 -12.31 -1.08 0.25
N PRO A 55 -11.86 -1.06 1.52
CA PRO A 55 -11.16 -2.18 2.13
C PRO A 55 -12.01 -3.44 2.23
N LEU A 56 -13.33 -3.32 2.34
CA LEU A 56 -14.24 -4.47 2.51
C LEU A 56 -14.61 -5.15 1.19
N ALA A 57 -14.27 -4.55 0.05
CA ALA A 57 -14.53 -5.14 -1.26
C ALA A 57 -13.69 -6.40 -1.54
N GLY A 58 -12.57 -6.59 -0.84
CA GLY A 58 -11.71 -7.78 -0.94
C GLY A 58 -11.07 -8.00 -2.32
N LYS A 59 -11.03 -6.97 -3.17
CA LYS A 59 -10.49 -7.07 -4.53
C LYS A 59 -8.98 -6.78 -4.53
N PRO A 60 -8.16 -7.52 -5.31
CA PRO A 60 -6.77 -7.15 -5.53
C PRO A 60 -6.67 -5.73 -6.08
N GLN A 61 -5.71 -4.95 -5.56
CA GLN A 61 -5.45 -3.58 -5.98
C GLN A 61 -3.99 -3.42 -6.37
N ALA A 62 -3.74 -2.66 -7.43
CA ALA A 62 -2.40 -2.24 -7.83
C ALA A 62 -2.16 -0.80 -7.37
N VAL A 63 -0.98 -0.54 -6.83
CA VAL A 63 -0.54 0.80 -6.42
C VAL A 63 0.72 1.16 -7.18
N LEU A 64 0.70 2.33 -7.84
CA LEU A 64 1.85 2.82 -8.59
C LEU A 64 2.73 3.65 -7.66
N VAL A 65 4.04 3.41 -7.72
CA VAL A 65 5.03 4.18 -6.99
C VAL A 65 5.98 4.85 -7.98
N LYS A 66 6.42 6.05 -7.65
CA LYS A 66 7.35 6.85 -8.46
C LYS A 66 8.54 7.27 -7.62
N MET A 67 9.60 7.69 -8.27
CA MET A 67 10.73 8.31 -7.58
C MET A 67 10.22 9.55 -6.81
N PRO A 68 10.71 9.78 -5.58
CA PRO A 68 10.40 11.01 -4.86
C PRO A 68 10.86 12.22 -5.66
N ARG A 69 10.04 13.28 -5.67
CA ARG A 69 10.40 14.58 -6.27
C ARG A 69 11.31 15.37 -5.34
#